data_AF-A0A6I9MY78-F1
#
_entry.id   AF-A0A6I9MY78-F1
#
_cell.length_a   1.000
_cell.length_b   1.000
_cell.length_c   1.000
_cell.angle_alpha   90.00
_cell.angle_beta   90.00
_cell.angle_gamma   90.00
#
_symmetry.space_group_name_H-M   'P 1'
#
loop_
_entity.id
_entity.type
_entity.pdbx_description
1 polymer ?
#
loop_
_entity_poly.entity_id
_entity_poly.type
_entity_poly.pdbx_seq_one_letter_code
_entity_poly.pdbx_strand_id
1 'polypeptide(L)'
;MDPLGEREMRVACCLAYNAPSPSASPCGVPAAQQLFLAELGTSHTCSTSSSGSVCPDKEPGLQPWMPGHSEDHRVTIGYGRKVLLTTSATVHSIEILSGGKLVIADTNRAILLRTKHILIGNKGELHIGSRDCPYKGNLTISLFGRLDDSDKDHSYFGRKYIGVGTGGTLEIHGEKKLSWTFLNKTLHPGESNQNNYLFQRGWGSRGIIIHVIDPKSGEALHNDRFDTYRSKDESRRLAKYVDDVGAGLILALMVNDEGSNNLEDSAKKILFRLGSQHINTLGFRHPWTFIVTKGDPSSVVEDHASYQGTKASSEAQSAHVFKSSYGEQFTITTRSQWVQGKWPQSAETHDGIAANQTGDVIHKNDKDYGFVCLNKDQTHDLCRNYRVRFLCGKL
;
A
#
# COMPACT_ATOMS: atom_id res chain seq x y z
N MET A 1 27.39 27.73 -12.09
CA MET A 1 26.23 28.23 -11.35
C MET A 1 25.05 27.37 -11.78
N ASP A 2 24.63 26.47 -10.90
CA ASP A 2 23.36 25.73 -10.94
C ASP A 2 22.46 26.38 -9.85
N PRO A 3 21.11 26.21 -9.79
CA PRO A 3 20.46 24.91 -9.99
C PRO A 3 19.09 24.85 -10.70
N LEU A 4 18.84 23.65 -11.25
CA LEU A 4 17.62 22.82 -11.13
C LEU A 4 16.26 23.42 -11.56
N GLY A 5 15.84 23.09 -12.78
CA GLY A 5 14.43 23.09 -13.18
C GLY A 5 13.84 21.69 -13.10
N GLU A 6 13.02 21.41 -12.07
CA GLU A 6 12.13 20.25 -12.02
C GLU A 6 11.06 20.36 -13.12
N ARG A 7 10.84 19.28 -13.89
CA ARG A 7 9.72 19.17 -14.83
C ARG A 7 8.91 17.90 -14.55
N GLU A 8 7.67 18.15 -14.13
CA GLU A 8 6.42 17.45 -14.46
C GLU A 8 6.44 15.91 -14.59
N MET A 9 5.94 15.20 -13.57
CA MET A 9 5.57 13.79 -13.66
C MET A 9 4.10 13.67 -14.07
N ARG A 10 3.84 13.22 -15.30
CA ARG A 10 2.51 12.83 -15.77
C ARG A 10 2.26 11.38 -15.38
N VAL A 11 1.23 11.12 -14.57
CA VAL A 11 0.70 9.77 -14.34
C VAL A 11 -0.68 9.69 -14.98
N ALA A 12 -0.75 9.05 -16.15
CA ALA A 12 -2.00 8.63 -16.78
C ALA A 12 -2.14 7.12 -16.60
N CYS A 13 -3.15 6.69 -15.86
CA CYS A 13 -3.55 5.28 -15.78
C CYS A 13 -4.82 5.12 -16.61
N CYS A 14 -4.69 4.65 -17.85
CA CYS A 14 -5.81 4.17 -18.67
C CYS A 14 -5.71 2.65 -18.75
N LEU A 15 -6.63 1.94 -18.11
CA LEU A 15 -6.87 0.53 -18.38
C LEU A 15 -7.96 0.45 -19.45
N ALA A 16 -7.58 0.04 -20.66
CA ALA A 16 -8.53 -0.42 -21.67
C ALA A 16 -8.94 -1.85 -21.32
N TYR A 17 -10.25 -2.09 -21.16
CA TYR A 17 -10.81 -3.44 -21.22
C TYR A 17 -11.97 -3.42 -22.21
N ASN A 18 -11.81 -4.15 -23.31
CA ASN A 18 -12.89 -4.51 -24.22
C ASN A 18 -13.83 -5.48 -23.48
N ALA A 19 -15.07 -5.08 -23.30
CA ALA A 19 -16.15 -5.95 -22.83
C ALA A 19 -16.82 -6.64 -24.04
N PRO A 20 -17.10 -7.95 -23.97
CA PRO A 20 -18.17 -8.55 -24.76
C PRO A 20 -19.51 -8.31 -24.05
N SER A 21 -20.54 -7.97 -24.84
CA SER A 21 -21.92 -7.79 -24.39
C SER A 21 -22.60 -9.12 -24.00
N PRO A 22 -23.66 -9.08 -23.16
CA PRO A 22 -24.34 -10.26 -22.64
C PRO A 22 -25.55 -10.66 -23.49
N SER A 23 -25.82 -11.96 -23.60
CA SER A 23 -27.16 -12.46 -23.94
C SER A 23 -27.53 -13.69 -23.11
N ALA A 24 -28.65 -13.53 -22.40
CA ALA A 24 -29.69 -14.49 -22.04
C ALA A 24 -29.31 -15.83 -21.34
N SER A 25 -29.73 -15.93 -20.07
CA SER A 25 -30.21 -17.17 -19.42
C SER A 25 -31.45 -17.72 -20.17
N PRO A 26 -31.89 -19.00 -20.01
CA PRO A 26 -32.50 -19.44 -18.74
C PRO A 26 -32.39 -20.95 -18.35
N CYS A 27 -32.67 -21.19 -17.06
CA CYS A 27 -33.32 -22.37 -16.44
C CYS A 27 -32.63 -23.75 -16.41
N GLY A 28 -32.55 -24.32 -15.19
CA GLY A 28 -32.42 -25.76 -14.96
C GLY A 28 -31.86 -26.14 -13.57
N VAL A 29 -32.74 -26.42 -12.61
CA VAL A 29 -32.53 -27.27 -11.42
C VAL A 29 -33.68 -28.30 -11.47
N PRO A 30 -33.62 -29.54 -10.91
CA PRO A 30 -32.63 -30.12 -9.99
C PRO A 30 -32.23 -31.59 -10.31
N ALA A 31 -31.23 -32.12 -9.60
CA ALA A 31 -31.16 -33.57 -9.32
C ALA A 31 -30.36 -33.83 -8.03
N ALA A 32 -30.94 -34.68 -7.19
CA ALA A 32 -30.44 -35.10 -5.89
C ALA A 32 -29.68 -36.45 -5.98
N GLN A 33 -28.96 -36.75 -4.88
CA GLN A 33 -28.47 -38.05 -4.41
C GLN A 33 -27.34 -38.75 -5.19
N GLN A 34 -26.25 -39.12 -4.50
CA GLN A 34 -26.18 -40.40 -3.79
C GLN A 34 -24.97 -40.47 -2.83
N LEU A 35 -25.25 -40.90 -1.59
CA LEU A 35 -24.28 -41.36 -0.60
C LEU A 35 -23.57 -42.63 -1.11
N PHE A 36 -22.24 -42.70 -0.96
CA PHE A 36 -21.55 -43.97 -0.73
C PHE A 36 -20.59 -43.81 0.45
N LEU A 37 -20.89 -44.55 1.51
CA LEU A 37 -20.00 -44.88 2.60
C LEU A 37 -19.00 -45.92 2.11
N ALA A 38 -17.72 -45.66 2.29
CA ALA A 38 -16.69 -46.70 2.35
C ALA A 38 -15.75 -46.36 3.50
N GLU A 39 -16.00 -47.00 4.64
CA GLU A 39 -15.05 -47.07 5.75
C GLU A 39 -13.92 -48.01 5.34
N LEU A 40 -12.71 -47.48 5.23
CA LEU A 40 -11.48 -48.26 5.35
C LEU A 40 -10.56 -47.52 6.31
N GLY A 41 -10.53 -48.03 7.54
CA GLY A 41 -9.62 -47.58 8.57
C GLY A 41 -8.18 -47.86 8.17
N THR A 42 -7.38 -46.80 8.11
CA THR A 42 -5.94 -46.88 8.29
C THR A 42 -5.53 -45.74 9.22
N SER A 43 -4.89 -46.09 10.33
CA SER A 43 -4.27 -45.13 11.24
C SER A 43 -3.09 -44.48 10.50
N HIS A 44 -3.33 -43.30 9.93
CA HIS A 44 -2.26 -42.41 9.51
C HIS A 44 -2.07 -41.40 10.62
N THR A 45 -0.98 -41.58 11.37
CA THR A 45 -0.40 -40.51 12.16
C THR A 45 -0.24 -39.31 11.23
N CYS A 46 -1.05 -38.28 11.46
CA CYS A 46 -0.91 -36.99 10.81
C CYS A 46 0.37 -36.38 11.36
N SER A 47 1.51 -36.70 10.75
CA SER A 47 2.70 -35.88 10.85
C SER A 47 2.34 -34.57 10.17
N THR A 48 2.01 -33.56 10.97
CA THR A 48 2.04 -32.18 10.52
C THR A 48 3.48 -31.90 10.09
N SER A 49 3.79 -32.09 8.81
CA SER A 49 4.95 -31.46 8.22
C SER A 49 4.65 -29.97 8.23
N SER A 50 5.08 -29.28 9.28
CA SER A 50 5.36 -27.86 9.18
C SER A 50 6.49 -27.73 8.16
N SER A 51 6.16 -27.73 6.87
CA SER A 51 7.05 -27.17 5.87
C SER A 51 7.10 -25.68 6.17
N GLY A 52 7.94 -25.30 7.14
CA GLY A 52 8.31 -23.90 7.33
C GLY A 52 8.69 -23.38 5.96
N SER A 53 8.00 -22.33 5.52
CA SER A 53 8.24 -21.67 4.24
C SER A 53 9.75 -21.45 4.09
N VAL A 54 10.38 -22.18 3.17
CA VAL A 54 11.81 -22.05 2.91
C VAL A 54 12.03 -20.67 2.32
N CYS A 55 12.97 -19.90 2.90
CA CYS A 55 13.31 -18.57 2.39
C CYS A 55 13.64 -18.65 0.90
N PRO A 56 13.23 -17.67 0.06
CA PRO A 56 13.42 -17.77 -1.38
C PRO A 56 14.87 -18.02 -1.80
N ASP A 57 15.84 -17.45 -1.09
CA ASP A 57 17.28 -17.61 -1.34
C ASP A 57 17.84 -18.98 -0.92
N LYS A 58 17.03 -19.79 -0.23
CA LYS A 58 17.32 -21.18 0.18
C LYS A 58 16.54 -22.21 -0.63
N GLU A 59 15.80 -21.78 -1.66
CA GLU A 59 15.07 -22.68 -2.56
C GLU A 59 16.04 -23.66 -3.24
N PRO A 60 15.75 -24.98 -3.24
CA PRO A 60 16.62 -25.95 -3.90
C PRO A 60 16.64 -25.74 -5.42
N GLY A 61 17.81 -25.93 -6.03
CA GLY A 61 18.00 -25.81 -7.48
C GLY A 61 18.39 -24.41 -7.97
N LEU A 62 18.51 -23.43 -7.07
CA LEU A 62 19.09 -22.12 -7.39
C LEU A 62 20.56 -22.24 -7.78
N GLN A 63 20.92 -21.72 -8.95
CA GLN A 63 22.30 -21.64 -9.42
C GLN A 63 22.93 -20.31 -9.01
N PRO A 64 24.10 -20.29 -8.33
CA PRO A 64 24.82 -19.05 -8.07
C PRO A 64 25.08 -18.29 -9.37
N TRP A 65 24.83 -16.98 -9.35
CA TRP A 65 24.91 -16.15 -10.53
C TRP A 65 25.71 -14.88 -10.25
N MET A 66 26.80 -14.73 -11.02
CA MET A 66 27.77 -13.64 -10.92
C MET A 66 28.03 -13.08 -12.33
N PRO A 67 27.15 -12.21 -12.85
CA PRO A 67 27.24 -11.72 -14.23
C PRO A 67 28.38 -10.71 -14.46
N GLY A 68 29.11 -10.33 -13.41
CA GLY A 68 30.22 -9.40 -13.47
C GLY A 68 29.79 -7.93 -13.58
N HIS A 69 30.69 -7.10 -14.11
CA HIS A 69 30.51 -5.65 -14.21
C HIS A 69 30.79 -5.16 -15.63
N SER A 70 29.77 -5.19 -16.48
CA SER A 70 29.81 -4.70 -17.85
C SER A 70 28.51 -4.00 -18.21
N GLU A 71 28.55 -2.71 -18.53
CA GLU A 71 27.37 -1.93 -18.94
C GLU A 71 26.83 -2.32 -20.34
N ASP A 72 27.56 -3.16 -21.08
CA ASP A 72 27.14 -3.70 -22.40
C ASP A 72 26.48 -5.08 -22.30
N HIS A 73 26.66 -5.78 -21.18
CA HIS A 73 26.19 -7.15 -21.02
C HIS A 73 24.67 -7.19 -20.82
N ARG A 74 23.93 -7.67 -21.81
CA ARG A 74 22.48 -7.90 -21.73
C ARG A 74 22.19 -9.30 -21.22
N VAL A 75 21.36 -9.40 -20.18
CA VAL A 75 21.06 -10.66 -19.50
C VAL A 75 19.63 -11.09 -19.80
N THR A 76 19.46 -12.33 -20.24
CA THR A 76 18.16 -13.02 -20.25
C THR A 76 18.19 -14.23 -19.30
N ILE A 77 17.22 -14.29 -18.39
CA ILE A 77 16.96 -15.41 -17.48
C ILE A 77 15.63 -16.01 -17.92
N GLY A 78 15.66 -17.19 -18.54
CA GLY A 78 14.43 -17.85 -18.94
C GLY A 78 14.56 -19.35 -19.09
N TYR A 79 13.56 -19.97 -19.74
CA TYR A 79 13.45 -21.41 -19.90
C TYR A 79 13.45 -22.16 -18.56
N GLY A 80 12.77 -21.61 -17.55
CA GLY A 80 12.74 -22.19 -16.20
C GLY A 80 14.03 -22.06 -15.39
N ARG A 81 15.07 -21.38 -15.91
CA ARG A 81 16.35 -21.22 -15.19
C ARG A 81 16.15 -20.41 -13.91
N LYS A 82 16.62 -20.96 -12.79
CA LYS A 82 16.58 -20.32 -11.46
C LYS A 82 17.99 -19.91 -11.04
N VAL A 83 18.20 -18.63 -10.80
CA VAL A 83 19.51 -18.06 -10.45
C VAL A 83 19.46 -17.25 -9.16
N LEU A 84 20.56 -17.28 -8.42
CA LEU A 84 20.75 -16.56 -7.16
C LEU A 84 21.85 -15.52 -7.33
N LEU A 85 21.52 -14.23 -7.26
CA LEU A 85 22.52 -13.16 -7.28
C LEU A 85 23.21 -13.10 -5.92
N THR A 86 24.49 -13.47 -5.88
CA THR A 86 25.28 -13.57 -4.64
C THR A 86 26.27 -12.42 -4.44
N THR A 87 26.51 -11.61 -5.48
CA THR A 87 27.47 -10.49 -5.45
C THR A 87 26.92 -9.30 -6.21
N SER A 88 27.48 -8.11 -5.96
CA SER A 88 27.23 -6.92 -6.79
C SER A 88 27.50 -7.18 -8.27
N ALA A 89 26.76 -6.50 -9.12
CA ALA A 89 26.82 -6.66 -10.57
C ALA A 89 26.48 -5.36 -11.29
N THR A 90 27.08 -5.17 -12.46
CA THR A 90 26.69 -4.13 -13.42
C THR A 90 26.41 -4.81 -14.76
N VAL A 91 25.21 -4.62 -15.29
CA VAL A 91 24.77 -5.18 -16.58
C VAL A 91 24.05 -4.10 -17.38
N HIS A 92 23.89 -4.26 -18.69
CA HIS A 92 23.09 -3.36 -19.52
C HIS A 92 21.60 -3.46 -19.15
N SER A 93 21.05 -4.67 -19.22
CA SER A 93 19.64 -4.96 -18.97
C SER A 93 19.46 -6.36 -18.42
N ILE A 94 18.34 -6.59 -17.73
CA ILE A 94 17.94 -7.90 -17.22
C ILE A 94 16.51 -8.20 -17.68
N GLU A 95 16.33 -9.27 -18.43
CA GLU A 95 15.02 -9.78 -18.82
C GLU A 95 14.79 -11.14 -18.18
N ILE A 96 13.71 -11.26 -17.41
CA ILE A 96 13.30 -12.48 -16.73
C ILE A 96 12.00 -12.94 -17.39
N LEU A 97 12.12 -13.96 -18.25
CA LEU A 97 11.08 -14.38 -19.19
C LEU A 97 10.91 -15.90 -19.16
N SER A 98 9.84 -16.42 -19.75
CA SER A 98 9.65 -17.86 -20.02
C SER A 98 9.89 -18.75 -18.80
N GLY A 99 9.31 -18.39 -17.66
CA GLY A 99 9.45 -19.13 -16.40
C GLY A 99 10.79 -18.96 -15.67
N GLY A 100 11.68 -18.08 -16.14
CA GLY A 100 12.95 -17.81 -15.46
C GLY A 100 12.74 -17.17 -14.08
N LYS A 101 13.67 -17.40 -13.15
CA LYS A 101 13.59 -16.86 -11.79
C LYS A 101 14.93 -16.27 -11.35
N LEU A 102 14.91 -15.00 -10.93
CA LEU A 102 16.02 -14.34 -10.26
C LEU A 102 15.69 -14.17 -8.77
N VAL A 103 16.55 -14.68 -7.91
CA VAL A 103 16.47 -14.48 -6.46
C VAL A 103 17.69 -13.71 -6.00
N ILE A 104 17.51 -12.76 -5.06
CA ILE A 104 18.62 -12.06 -4.43
C ILE A 104 19.02 -12.77 -3.15
N ALA A 105 20.31 -13.06 -2.99
CA ALA A 105 20.82 -13.74 -1.80
C ALA A 105 20.73 -12.85 -0.57
N ASP A 106 20.09 -13.34 0.49
CA ASP A 106 20.05 -12.64 1.78
C ASP A 106 21.35 -12.92 2.55
N THR A 107 22.25 -11.95 2.51
CA THR A 107 23.57 -12.05 3.16
C THR A 107 23.91 -10.74 3.87
N ASN A 108 24.86 -10.81 4.81
CA ASN A 108 25.37 -9.63 5.50
C ASN A 108 26.21 -8.70 4.60
N ARG A 109 26.49 -9.10 3.34
CA ARG A 109 27.23 -8.26 2.39
C ARG A 109 26.25 -7.44 1.57
N ALA A 110 26.53 -6.14 1.46
CA ALA A 110 25.72 -5.28 0.61
C ALA A 110 25.87 -5.68 -0.87
N ILE A 111 24.74 -5.84 -1.56
CA ILE A 111 24.67 -6.14 -2.99
C ILE A 111 24.23 -4.86 -3.71
N LEU A 112 25.04 -4.42 -4.67
CA LEU A 112 24.71 -3.34 -5.59
C LEU A 112 24.47 -3.93 -6.99
N LEU A 113 23.23 -3.85 -7.47
CA LEU A 113 22.85 -4.21 -8.83
C LEU A 113 22.63 -2.96 -9.67
N ARG A 114 23.55 -2.68 -10.59
CA ARG A 114 23.42 -1.59 -11.56
C ARG A 114 22.92 -2.14 -12.90
N THR A 115 21.86 -1.56 -13.43
CA THR A 115 21.29 -1.94 -14.73
C THR A 115 20.56 -0.75 -15.35
N LYS A 116 20.33 -0.70 -16.66
CA LYS A 116 19.44 0.31 -17.24
C LYS A 116 17.98 -0.01 -16.96
N HIS A 117 17.60 -1.28 -17.10
CA HIS A 117 16.24 -1.75 -16.82
C HIS A 117 16.18 -3.23 -16.42
N ILE A 118 15.06 -3.60 -15.79
CA ILE A 118 14.67 -4.98 -15.50
C ILE A 118 13.26 -5.20 -16.04
N LEU A 119 13.08 -6.19 -16.92
CA LEU A 119 11.78 -6.63 -17.41
C LEU A 119 11.44 -8.01 -16.87
N ILE A 120 10.25 -8.16 -16.32
CA ILE A 120 9.74 -9.42 -15.74
C ILE A 120 8.43 -9.75 -16.45
N GLY A 121 8.33 -10.87 -17.15
CA GLY A 121 7.13 -11.22 -17.89
C GLY A 121 7.11 -12.68 -18.31
N ASN A 122 6.04 -13.14 -18.95
CA ASN A 122 5.95 -14.51 -19.48
C ASN A 122 6.28 -15.58 -18.42
N LYS A 123 5.68 -15.50 -17.22
CA LYS A 123 5.95 -16.35 -16.05
C LYS A 123 7.33 -16.15 -15.41
N GLY A 124 8.05 -15.09 -15.76
CA GLY A 124 9.30 -14.72 -15.09
C GLY A 124 9.08 -14.18 -13.68
N GLU A 125 10.05 -14.41 -12.79
CA GLU A 125 9.96 -14.10 -11.36
C GLU A 125 11.22 -13.36 -10.85
N LEU A 126 11.04 -12.25 -10.14
CA LEU A 126 12.10 -11.60 -9.34
C LEU A 126 11.72 -11.61 -7.86
N HIS A 127 12.55 -12.23 -7.02
CA HIS A 127 12.30 -12.38 -5.58
C HIS A 127 13.40 -11.74 -4.72
N ILE A 128 12.99 -10.85 -3.83
CA ILE A 128 13.81 -10.23 -2.80
C ILE A 128 13.11 -10.48 -1.47
N GLY A 129 13.51 -11.56 -0.77
CA GLY A 129 12.78 -12.03 0.40
C GLY A 129 11.35 -12.52 0.07
N SER A 130 10.62 -12.88 1.11
CA SER A 130 9.21 -13.28 1.06
C SER A 130 8.48 -12.75 2.30
N ARG A 131 7.15 -12.82 2.29
CA ARG A 131 6.33 -12.43 3.44
C ARG A 131 6.75 -13.11 4.74
N ASP A 132 7.04 -14.41 4.68
CA ASP A 132 7.37 -15.24 5.84
C ASP A 132 8.88 -15.24 6.14
N CYS A 133 9.71 -14.87 5.17
CA CYS A 133 11.15 -14.69 5.33
C CYS A 133 11.60 -13.37 4.68
N PRO A 134 11.43 -12.23 5.38
CA PRO A 134 11.83 -10.92 4.89
C PRO A 134 13.34 -10.82 4.71
N TYR A 135 13.76 -10.13 3.65
CA TYR A 135 15.15 -9.85 3.33
C TYR A 135 15.78 -8.93 4.38
N LYS A 136 16.88 -9.38 4.99
CA LYS A 136 17.60 -8.67 6.07
C LYS A 136 18.85 -7.95 5.60
N GLY A 137 19.42 -8.39 4.49
CA GLY A 137 20.61 -7.81 3.90
C GLY A 137 20.40 -6.40 3.36
N ASN A 138 21.46 -5.82 2.83
CA ASN A 138 21.41 -4.53 2.15
C ASN A 138 21.48 -4.74 0.63
N LEU A 139 20.40 -4.40 -0.07
CA LEU A 139 20.33 -4.43 -1.53
C LEU A 139 20.07 -3.02 -2.05
N THR A 140 20.91 -2.59 -2.99
CA THR A 140 20.66 -1.38 -3.79
C THR A 140 20.52 -1.77 -5.25
N ILE A 141 19.37 -1.47 -5.86
CA ILE A 141 19.18 -1.54 -7.31
C ILE A 141 19.29 -0.13 -7.86
N SER A 142 20.32 0.15 -8.65
CA SER A 142 20.58 1.47 -9.23
C SER A 142 20.32 1.45 -10.72
N LEU A 143 19.22 2.09 -11.15
CA LEU A 143 18.90 2.24 -12.56
C LEU A 143 19.72 3.38 -13.19
N PHE A 144 20.48 3.08 -14.25
CA PHE A 144 21.32 4.08 -14.95
C PHE A 144 20.89 4.29 -16.41
N GLY A 145 21.46 5.30 -17.06
CA GLY A 145 21.14 5.69 -18.45
C GLY A 145 20.93 7.20 -18.59
N ARG A 146 20.93 7.71 -19.82
CA ARG A 146 20.75 9.13 -20.12
C ARG A 146 19.60 9.35 -21.11
N LEU A 147 19.08 10.58 -21.16
CA LEU A 147 18.00 10.94 -22.10
C LEU A 147 18.46 10.84 -23.56
N ASP A 148 19.73 11.13 -23.82
CA ASP A 148 20.40 11.08 -25.12
C ASP A 148 20.99 9.70 -25.45
N ASP A 149 20.75 8.67 -24.63
CA ASP A 149 21.16 7.31 -24.96
C ASP A 149 20.48 6.84 -26.27
N SER A 150 21.19 6.06 -27.08
CA SER A 150 20.67 5.50 -28.33
C SER A 150 19.79 4.24 -28.14
N ASP A 151 19.57 3.81 -26.89
CA ASP A 151 18.73 2.65 -26.59
C ASP A 151 17.27 2.92 -26.96
N LYS A 152 16.64 1.93 -27.61
CA LYS A 152 15.20 1.97 -27.90
C LYS A 152 14.43 1.88 -26.59
N ASP A 153 13.44 2.74 -26.44
CA ASP A 153 12.53 2.73 -25.31
C ASP A 153 11.53 1.57 -25.43
N HIS A 154 11.21 0.98 -24.28
CA HIS A 154 10.07 0.07 -24.20
C HIS A 154 8.79 0.90 -24.34
N SER A 155 7.93 0.53 -25.29
CA SER A 155 6.72 1.28 -25.65
C SER A 155 5.82 1.65 -24.47
N TYR A 156 5.82 0.81 -23.43
CA TYR A 156 5.05 1.01 -22.20
C TYR A 156 5.85 1.53 -21.00
N PHE A 157 7.11 1.08 -20.81
CA PHE A 157 7.86 1.32 -19.57
C PHE A 157 8.96 2.38 -19.74
N GLY A 158 9.20 2.86 -20.97
CA GLY A 158 10.27 3.82 -21.27
C GLY A 158 11.65 3.19 -21.25
N ARG A 159 12.65 3.93 -20.74
CA ARG A 159 14.09 3.55 -20.83
C ARG A 159 14.72 3.07 -19.52
N LYS A 160 14.24 3.58 -18.38
CA LYS A 160 14.71 3.22 -17.05
C LYS A 160 13.55 2.70 -16.23
N TYR A 161 13.51 1.40 -15.98
CA TYR A 161 12.38 0.80 -15.29
C TYR A 161 12.74 -0.52 -14.62
N ILE A 162 11.93 -0.87 -13.62
CA ILE A 162 11.67 -2.26 -13.24
C ILE A 162 10.21 -2.49 -13.60
N GLY A 163 9.96 -3.30 -14.62
CA GLY A 163 8.67 -3.44 -15.28
C GLY A 163 8.16 -4.86 -15.17
N VAL A 164 6.93 -5.02 -14.67
CA VAL A 164 6.25 -6.31 -14.61
C VAL A 164 5.23 -6.34 -15.74
N GLY A 165 5.58 -7.06 -16.81
CA GLY A 165 4.68 -7.36 -17.93
C GLY A 165 3.72 -8.50 -17.62
N THR A 166 2.90 -8.84 -18.61
CA THR A 166 1.87 -9.87 -18.47
C THR A 166 2.44 -11.20 -17.96
N GLY A 167 1.85 -11.69 -16.87
CA GLY A 167 2.21 -12.96 -16.24
C GLY A 167 3.57 -12.98 -15.54
N GLY A 168 4.25 -11.84 -15.37
CA GLY A 168 5.44 -11.74 -14.53
C GLY A 168 5.09 -11.55 -13.04
N THR A 169 6.04 -11.85 -12.16
CA THR A 169 5.90 -11.70 -10.71
C THR A 169 7.10 -10.98 -10.10
N LEU A 170 6.83 -9.96 -9.29
CA LEU A 170 7.83 -9.22 -8.52
C LEU A 170 7.47 -9.30 -7.04
N GLU A 171 8.35 -9.91 -6.25
CA GLU A 171 8.22 -10.00 -4.79
C GLU A 171 9.36 -9.24 -4.11
N ILE A 172 9.01 -8.25 -3.28
CA ILE A 172 9.97 -7.47 -2.50
C ILE A 172 9.47 -7.35 -1.07
N HIS A 173 10.10 -8.11 -0.17
CA HIS A 173 9.79 -8.15 1.25
C HIS A 173 11.10 -7.91 2.00
N GLY A 174 11.28 -6.70 2.51
CA GLY A 174 12.38 -6.37 3.43
C GLY A 174 11.86 -6.24 4.86
N GLU A 175 12.75 -5.84 5.77
CA GLU A 175 12.33 -5.43 7.12
C GLU A 175 11.20 -4.39 7.05
N LYS A 176 10.23 -4.53 7.96
CA LYS A 176 9.06 -3.65 8.02
C LYS A 176 9.52 -2.22 8.39
N LYS A 177 9.50 -1.31 7.42
CA LYS A 177 9.80 0.12 7.62
C LYS A 177 8.52 0.94 7.74
N LEU A 178 8.48 1.86 8.70
CA LEU A 178 7.46 2.92 8.76
C LEU A 178 7.56 3.74 7.47
N SER A 179 6.51 3.69 6.65
CA SER A 179 6.62 4.03 5.23
C SER A 179 6.66 5.54 4.95
N TRP A 180 6.28 6.38 5.92
CA TRP A 180 6.28 7.84 5.85
C TRP A 180 5.80 8.44 7.19
N THR A 181 6.37 9.58 7.58
CA THR A 181 5.83 10.44 8.64
C THR A 181 5.66 11.83 8.03
N PHE A 182 4.43 12.33 7.89
CA PHE A 182 4.21 13.70 7.41
C PHE A 182 4.47 14.67 8.56
N LEU A 183 5.41 15.59 8.37
CA LEU A 183 5.65 16.70 9.28
C LEU A 183 4.67 17.82 8.95
N ASN A 184 3.93 18.33 9.93
CA ASN A 184 3.02 19.46 9.73
C ASN A 184 3.74 20.83 9.73
N LYS A 185 5.03 20.84 10.10
CA LYS A 185 5.89 22.01 10.20
C LYS A 185 7.34 21.58 9.94
N THR A 186 8.14 22.48 9.37
CA THR A 186 9.60 22.31 9.27
C THR A 186 10.20 22.15 10.67
N LEU A 187 10.88 21.02 10.91
CA LEU A 187 11.60 20.75 12.15
C LEU A 187 12.97 21.43 12.08
N HIS A 188 13.23 22.37 12.98
CA HIS A 188 14.54 23.03 13.09
C HIS A 188 15.46 22.21 14.01
N PRO A 189 16.78 22.11 13.70
CA PRO A 189 17.72 21.38 14.56
C PRO A 189 17.70 21.91 15.99
N GLY A 190 17.30 21.08 16.95
CA GLY A 190 17.28 21.42 18.38
C GLY A 190 15.90 21.73 19.00
N GLU A 191 14.81 21.73 18.23
CA GLU A 191 13.45 21.82 18.81
C GLU A 191 12.97 20.43 19.31
N SER A 192 12.51 20.37 20.57
CA SER A 192 12.04 19.15 21.25
C SER A 192 10.69 18.66 20.69
N ASN A 193 10.56 17.33 20.62
CA ASN A 193 9.49 16.55 19.99
C ASN A 193 8.07 16.89 20.48
N GLN A 194 7.35 17.77 19.79
CA GLN A 194 5.90 17.59 19.67
C GLN A 194 5.63 16.70 18.45
N ASN A 195 5.78 15.39 18.63
CA ASN A 195 5.47 14.37 17.62
C ASN A 195 3.96 14.31 17.37
N ASN A 196 3.43 15.28 16.63
CA ASN A 196 2.05 15.24 16.16
C ASN A 196 1.98 14.29 14.95
N TYR A 197 1.68 13.03 15.21
CA TYR A 197 1.46 12.01 14.17
C TYR A 197 0.08 12.23 13.51
N LEU A 198 0.05 13.01 12.43
CA LEU A 198 -1.18 13.21 11.64
C LEU A 198 -1.22 12.19 10.49
N PHE A 199 -2.01 11.14 10.64
CA PHE A 199 -2.35 10.22 9.55
C PHE A 199 -3.60 10.72 8.82
N GLN A 200 -3.44 11.37 7.68
CA GLN A 200 -4.53 11.75 6.79
C GLN A 200 -4.35 11.01 5.45
N ARG A 201 -5.18 10.00 5.16
CA ARG A 201 -5.20 9.33 3.85
C ARG A 201 -6.50 9.56 3.10
N GLY A 202 -6.34 9.97 1.84
CA GLY A 202 -7.37 9.94 0.81
C GLY A 202 -7.54 8.55 0.18
N TRP A 203 -8.58 8.45 -0.65
CA TRP A 203 -9.12 7.27 -1.33
C TRP A 203 -8.11 6.19 -1.78
N GLY A 204 -8.43 4.91 -1.50
CA GLY A 204 -7.66 3.72 -1.93
C GLY A 204 -7.52 2.61 -0.89
N SER A 205 -7.90 2.85 0.37
CA SER A 205 -7.70 1.93 1.49
C SER A 205 -9.01 1.47 2.14
N ARG A 206 -9.93 0.85 1.40
CA ARG A 206 -11.23 0.36 1.93
C ARG A 206 -11.07 -0.65 3.08
N GLY A 207 -11.91 -0.57 4.10
CA GLY A 207 -11.94 -1.53 5.22
C GLY A 207 -11.68 -0.89 6.57
N ILE A 208 -11.34 -1.72 7.56
CA ILE A 208 -10.91 -1.29 8.90
C ILE A 208 -9.40 -1.10 8.87
N ILE A 209 -8.93 0.04 9.37
CA ILE A 209 -7.52 0.38 9.52
C ILE A 209 -7.21 0.41 11.01
N ILE A 210 -6.06 -0.12 11.41
CA ILE A 210 -5.57 -0.10 12.79
C ILE A 210 -4.19 0.55 12.87
N HIS A 211 -3.99 1.36 13.90
CA HIS A 211 -2.69 1.83 14.36
C HIS A 211 -2.44 1.30 15.77
N VAL A 212 -1.24 0.75 15.97
CA VAL A 212 -0.73 0.31 17.26
C VAL A 212 0.30 1.34 17.70
N ILE A 213 0.09 1.94 18.86
CA ILE A 213 0.83 3.11 19.33
C ILE A 213 1.42 2.80 20.71
N ASP A 214 2.67 3.19 20.92
CA ASP A 214 3.34 3.08 22.23
C ASP A 214 2.75 4.10 23.20
N PRO A 215 2.19 3.68 24.35
CA PRO A 215 1.64 4.60 25.34
C PRO A 215 2.69 5.52 25.97
N LYS A 216 3.97 5.14 25.95
CA LYS A 216 5.04 5.92 26.58
C LYS A 216 5.48 7.08 25.70
N SER A 217 5.69 6.85 24.42
CA SER A 217 6.20 7.86 23.48
C SER A 217 5.13 8.51 22.61
N GLY A 218 3.96 7.88 22.44
CA GLY A 218 2.99 8.25 21.42
C GLY A 218 3.41 7.85 19.99
N GLU A 219 4.51 7.11 19.83
CA GLU A 219 4.98 6.65 18.53
C GLU A 219 4.09 5.54 17.95
N ALA A 220 3.70 5.68 16.68
CA ALA A 220 3.01 4.62 15.96
C ALA A 220 3.98 3.48 15.64
N LEU A 221 3.87 2.37 16.38
CA LEU A 221 4.71 1.18 16.22
C LEU A 221 4.39 0.43 14.93
N HIS A 222 3.09 0.18 14.70
CA HIS A 222 2.61 -0.60 13.57
C HIS A 222 1.30 -0.05 13.04
N ASN A 223 1.10 -0.17 11.73
CA ASN A 223 -0.20 0.04 11.10
C ASN A 223 -0.51 -1.12 10.15
N ASP A 224 -1.80 -1.42 9.99
CA ASP A 224 -2.29 -2.41 9.04
C ASP A 224 -3.71 -2.00 8.56
N ARG A 225 -4.14 -2.58 7.45
CA ARG A 225 -5.45 -2.34 6.83
C ARG A 225 -6.05 -3.69 6.48
N PHE A 226 -7.33 -3.87 6.80
CA PHE A 226 -8.10 -5.09 6.54
C PHE A 226 -9.29 -4.75 5.67
N ASP A 227 -9.31 -5.19 4.40
CA ASP A 227 -10.44 -4.98 3.48
C ASP A 227 -11.62 -5.91 3.84
N THR A 228 -12.22 -5.66 5.01
CA THR A 228 -13.37 -6.38 5.57
C THR A 228 -14.66 -6.16 4.78
N TYR A 229 -14.67 -5.31 3.75
CA TYR A 229 -15.72 -5.32 2.75
C TYR A 229 -15.55 -6.49 1.76
N ARG A 230 -14.31 -6.72 1.29
CA ARG A 230 -14.01 -7.64 0.19
C ARG A 230 -13.88 -9.09 0.63
N SER A 231 -13.31 -9.35 1.80
CA SER A 231 -12.93 -10.71 2.20
C SER A 231 -13.18 -10.99 3.67
N LYS A 232 -13.73 -12.18 3.95
CA LYS A 232 -13.86 -12.74 5.31
C LYS A 232 -12.51 -13.07 5.94
N ASP A 233 -11.54 -13.47 5.12
CA ASP A 233 -10.19 -13.77 5.60
C ASP A 233 -9.49 -12.53 6.13
N GLU A 234 -9.77 -11.35 5.55
CA GLU A 234 -9.27 -10.08 6.08
C GLU A 234 -9.88 -9.76 7.45
N SER A 235 -11.14 -10.13 7.70
CA SER A 235 -11.75 -10.03 9.02
C SER A 235 -11.12 -11.00 10.02
N ARG A 236 -10.85 -12.25 9.63
CA ARG A 236 -10.11 -13.21 10.49
C ARG A 236 -8.69 -12.74 10.78
N ARG A 237 -8.03 -12.13 9.79
CA ARG A 237 -6.71 -11.52 9.94
C ARG A 237 -6.73 -10.33 10.90
N LEU A 238 -7.77 -9.48 10.84
CA LEU A 238 -7.97 -8.41 11.83
C LEU A 238 -8.09 -8.99 13.24
N ALA A 239 -8.90 -10.05 13.42
CA ALA A 239 -9.07 -10.68 14.73
C ALA A 239 -7.74 -11.23 15.27
N LYS A 240 -7.00 -11.98 14.44
CA LYS A 240 -5.68 -12.49 14.81
C LYS A 240 -4.68 -11.36 15.10
N TYR A 241 -4.65 -10.33 14.27
CA TYR A 241 -3.76 -9.19 14.46
C TYR A 241 -4.01 -8.51 15.80
N VAL A 242 -5.27 -8.23 16.13
CA VAL A 242 -5.63 -7.63 17.41
C VAL A 242 -5.25 -8.54 18.57
N ASP A 243 -5.40 -9.87 18.44
CA ASP A 243 -5.03 -10.85 19.47
C ASP A 243 -3.51 -10.87 19.73
N ASP A 244 -2.71 -10.83 18.66
CA ASP A 244 -1.24 -10.88 18.71
C ASP A 244 -0.61 -9.59 19.30
N VAL A 245 -1.31 -8.46 19.33
CA VAL A 245 -0.80 -7.20 19.93
C VAL A 245 -0.59 -7.36 21.44
N GLY A 246 0.54 -6.91 21.99
CA GLY A 246 0.79 -6.94 23.44
C GLY A 246 -0.18 -6.08 24.26
N ALA A 247 -0.53 -6.52 25.48
CA ALA A 247 -1.29 -5.70 26.41
C ALA A 247 -0.51 -4.41 26.79
N GLY A 248 -1.23 -3.34 27.08
CA GLY A 248 -0.70 -2.01 27.39
C GLY A 248 -0.46 -1.12 26.16
N LEU A 249 -0.50 -1.65 24.94
CA LEU A 249 -0.38 -0.83 23.73
C LEU A 249 -1.71 -0.13 23.40
N ILE A 250 -1.63 1.06 22.81
CA ILE A 250 -2.81 1.79 22.36
C ILE A 250 -3.19 1.31 20.96
N LEU A 251 -4.46 1.00 20.76
CA LEU A 251 -5.06 0.65 19.48
C LEU A 251 -5.96 1.81 19.04
N ALA A 252 -5.73 2.32 17.84
CA ALA A 252 -6.54 3.34 17.19
C ALA A 252 -7.07 2.80 15.86
N LEU A 253 -8.38 2.57 15.78
CA LEU A 253 -9.07 1.98 14.65
C LEU A 253 -10.01 2.98 13.99
N MET A 254 -10.15 2.88 12.67
CA MET A 254 -11.18 3.59 11.92
C MET A 254 -11.63 2.82 10.68
N VAL A 255 -12.86 3.09 10.25
CA VAL A 255 -13.36 2.64 8.94
C VAL A 255 -12.99 3.65 7.86
N ASN A 256 -12.56 3.14 6.71
CA ASN A 256 -12.44 3.91 5.48
C ASN A 256 -13.27 3.26 4.35
N ASP A 257 -14.14 4.04 3.70
CA ASP A 257 -15.19 3.61 2.76
C ASP A 257 -16.18 2.61 3.36
N GLU A 258 -15.81 1.34 3.51
CA GLU A 258 -16.73 0.27 3.95
C GLU A 258 -15.95 -0.80 4.72
N GLY A 259 -16.42 -1.15 5.92
CA GLY A 259 -15.76 -2.14 6.79
C GLY A 259 -16.65 -3.23 7.35
N SER A 260 -17.94 -3.30 6.99
CA SER A 260 -18.93 -4.17 7.63
C SER A 260 -19.28 -5.43 6.84
N ASN A 261 -19.21 -5.42 5.50
CA ASN A 261 -19.88 -6.42 4.65
C ASN A 261 -19.42 -7.88 4.87
N ASN A 262 -18.13 -8.08 5.14
CA ASN A 262 -17.54 -9.38 5.49
C ASN A 262 -16.87 -9.33 6.88
N LEU A 263 -17.38 -8.49 7.79
CA LEU A 263 -16.91 -8.43 9.17
C LEU A 263 -17.48 -9.61 9.98
N GLU A 264 -16.64 -10.62 10.19
CA GLU A 264 -16.99 -11.89 10.83
C GLU A 264 -17.05 -11.78 12.36
N ASP A 265 -17.78 -12.71 12.99
CA ASP A 265 -17.98 -12.75 14.44
C ASP A 265 -16.68 -12.83 15.25
N SER A 266 -15.61 -13.41 14.69
CA SER A 266 -14.31 -13.46 15.36
C SER A 266 -13.74 -12.06 15.61
N ALA A 267 -13.83 -11.17 14.62
CA ALA A 267 -13.37 -9.79 14.74
C ALA A 267 -14.31 -8.96 15.62
N LYS A 268 -15.63 -9.15 15.48
CA LYS A 268 -16.61 -8.48 16.33
C LYS A 268 -16.41 -8.83 17.81
N LYS A 269 -16.24 -10.13 18.12
CA LYS A 269 -16.03 -10.61 19.49
C LYS A 269 -14.75 -10.05 20.12
N ILE A 270 -13.65 -9.97 19.38
CA ILE A 270 -12.40 -9.44 19.95
C ILE A 270 -12.50 -7.94 20.22
N LEU A 271 -13.09 -7.17 19.30
CA LEU A 271 -13.28 -5.73 19.47
C LEU A 271 -14.32 -5.41 20.56
N PHE A 272 -15.37 -6.22 20.67
CA PHE A 272 -16.35 -6.15 21.75
C PHE A 272 -15.70 -6.42 23.12
N ARG A 273 -14.81 -7.42 23.23
CA ARG A 273 -14.06 -7.71 24.46
C ARG A 273 -13.10 -6.58 24.86
N LEU A 274 -12.63 -5.79 23.89
CA LEU A 274 -11.87 -4.57 24.14
C LEU A 274 -12.73 -3.39 24.58
N GLY A 275 -14.07 -3.53 24.56
CA GLY A 275 -15.01 -2.53 25.06
C GLY A 275 -15.74 -1.74 23.98
N SER A 276 -15.62 -2.10 22.70
CA SER A 276 -16.44 -1.47 21.65
C SER A 276 -17.93 -1.76 21.86
N GLN A 277 -18.73 -0.69 21.84
CA GLN A 277 -20.18 -0.74 21.94
C GLN A 277 -20.84 -0.81 20.55
N HIS A 278 -20.19 -0.27 19.51
CA HIS A 278 -20.79 -0.13 18.18
C HIS A 278 -20.36 -1.18 17.15
N ILE A 279 -19.31 -1.98 17.39
CA ILE A 279 -18.80 -2.93 16.39
C ILE A 279 -19.81 -4.01 15.97
N ASN A 280 -20.68 -4.44 16.90
CA ASN A 280 -21.70 -5.44 16.62
C ASN A 280 -22.81 -4.91 15.71
N THR A 281 -23.03 -3.59 15.73
CA THR A 281 -24.05 -2.88 14.95
C THR A 281 -23.44 -2.07 13.80
N LEU A 282 -22.15 -2.29 13.48
CA LEU A 282 -21.48 -1.57 12.40
C LEU A 282 -22.13 -1.92 11.06
N GLY A 283 -22.81 -0.93 10.46
CA GLY A 283 -23.54 -1.08 9.21
C GLY A 283 -22.74 -0.67 7.98
N PHE A 284 -23.34 -0.89 6.82
CA PHE A 284 -22.72 -0.59 5.51
C PHE A 284 -22.29 0.87 5.44
N ARG A 285 -20.99 1.10 5.21
CA ARG A 285 -20.35 2.42 5.08
C ARG A 285 -20.43 3.33 6.32
N HIS A 286 -20.84 2.82 7.48
CA HIS A 286 -20.88 3.62 8.70
C HIS A 286 -19.48 4.17 9.03
N PRO A 287 -19.34 5.49 9.21
CA PRO A 287 -18.17 6.03 9.88
C PRO A 287 -18.05 5.46 11.29
N TRP A 288 -16.85 5.02 11.63
CA TRP A 288 -16.57 4.45 12.94
C TRP A 288 -15.12 4.70 13.31
N THR A 289 -14.91 5.06 14.56
CA THR A 289 -13.60 5.29 15.17
C THR A 289 -13.56 4.67 16.56
N PHE A 290 -12.44 4.06 16.93
CA PHE A 290 -12.30 3.35 18.20
C PHE A 290 -10.86 3.41 18.69
N ILE A 291 -10.66 4.04 19.85
CA ILE A 291 -9.36 4.16 20.53
C ILE A 291 -9.45 3.39 21.86
N VAL A 292 -8.48 2.53 22.15
CA VAL A 292 -8.41 1.78 23.41
C VAL A 292 -6.98 1.40 23.78
N THR A 293 -6.66 1.38 25.07
CA THR A 293 -5.45 0.72 25.59
C THR A 293 -5.73 -0.76 25.77
N LYS A 294 -5.03 -1.63 25.03
CA LYS A 294 -5.30 -3.08 25.07
C LYS A 294 -5.11 -3.62 26.49
N GLY A 295 -6.17 -4.23 27.04
CA GLY A 295 -6.19 -4.73 28.42
C GLY A 295 -6.82 -3.77 29.43
N ASP A 296 -7.19 -2.55 29.02
CA ASP A 296 -7.93 -1.58 29.82
C ASP A 296 -9.19 -1.08 29.09
N PRO A 297 -10.32 -1.80 29.19
CA PRO A 297 -11.59 -1.39 28.57
C PRO A 297 -12.14 -0.06 29.08
N SER A 298 -11.65 0.46 30.21
CA SER A 298 -12.09 1.77 30.72
C SER A 298 -11.50 2.96 29.94
N SER A 299 -10.44 2.71 29.16
CA SER A 299 -9.79 3.70 28.30
C SER A 299 -10.44 3.89 26.92
N VAL A 300 -11.58 3.22 26.67
CA VAL A 300 -12.26 3.28 25.37
C VAL A 300 -12.79 4.69 25.09
N VAL A 301 -12.42 5.21 23.92
CA VAL A 301 -13.12 6.34 23.29
C VAL A 301 -13.52 5.91 21.89
N GLU A 302 -14.82 5.86 21.66
CA GLU A 302 -15.44 5.37 20.43
C GLU A 302 -16.41 6.43 19.90
N ASP A 303 -16.50 6.54 18.58
CA ASP A 303 -17.54 7.34 17.93
C ASP A 303 -18.05 6.60 16.69
N HIS A 304 -19.31 6.84 16.36
CA HIS A 304 -20.04 6.13 15.33
C HIS A 304 -21.08 7.05 14.68
N ALA A 305 -21.19 6.98 13.35
CA ALA A 305 -22.31 7.58 12.64
C ALA A 305 -22.92 6.61 11.62
N SER A 306 -24.20 6.79 11.35
CA SER A 306 -24.88 6.08 10.28
C SER A 306 -24.61 6.77 8.94
N TYR A 307 -24.33 5.98 7.90
CA TYR A 307 -24.15 6.51 6.56
C TYR A 307 -25.50 6.96 5.99
N GLN A 308 -25.62 8.23 5.63
CA GLN A 308 -26.86 8.84 5.13
C GLN A 308 -26.95 8.90 3.59
N GLY A 309 -26.12 8.13 2.88
CA GLY A 309 -26.05 8.16 1.43
C GLY A 309 -25.17 9.30 0.89
N THR A 310 -25.23 9.54 -0.42
CA THR A 310 -24.42 10.57 -1.10
C THR A 310 -24.96 11.99 -0.92
N LYS A 311 -26.08 12.16 -0.21
CA LYS A 311 -26.82 13.41 -0.06
C LYS A 311 -26.58 14.12 1.27
N ALA A 312 -25.74 13.58 2.14
CA ALA A 312 -25.41 14.17 3.42
C ALA A 312 -24.01 13.76 3.87
N SER A 313 -23.34 14.65 4.59
CA SER A 313 -22.10 14.31 5.28
C SER A 313 -22.40 13.43 6.50
N SER A 314 -21.48 12.54 6.85
CA SER A 314 -21.53 11.79 8.11
C SER A 314 -20.11 11.62 8.64
N GLU A 315 -19.92 11.69 9.95
CA GLU A 315 -18.59 11.68 10.56
C GLU A 315 -18.64 10.97 11.91
N ALA A 316 -17.58 10.21 12.18
CA ALA A 316 -17.21 9.74 13.49
C ALA A 316 -15.80 10.26 13.82
N GLN A 317 -15.64 10.86 14.99
CA GLN A 317 -14.36 11.31 15.50
C GLN A 317 -14.18 10.97 16.98
N SER A 318 -13.07 10.31 17.29
CA SER A 318 -12.64 10.03 18.66
C SER A 318 -11.31 10.72 18.91
N ALA A 319 -11.15 11.31 20.10
CA ALA A 319 -9.88 11.87 20.55
C ALA A 319 -9.64 11.49 22.02
N HIS A 320 -8.44 11.01 22.33
CA HIS A 320 -8.05 10.67 23.69
C HIS A 320 -6.67 11.25 24.00
N VAL A 321 -6.56 11.91 25.16
CA VAL A 321 -5.30 12.47 25.67
C VAL A 321 -4.60 11.42 26.55
N PHE A 322 -3.34 11.17 26.27
CA PHE A 322 -2.49 10.24 27.02
C PHE A 322 -1.35 11.00 27.69
N LYS A 323 -0.87 10.47 28.81
CA LYS A 323 0.33 10.96 29.50
C LYS A 323 1.49 10.03 29.22
N SER A 324 2.52 10.59 28.59
CA SER A 324 3.81 9.93 28.39
C SER A 324 4.47 9.62 29.73
N SER A 325 5.35 8.61 29.74
CA SER A 325 6.24 8.34 30.87
C SER A 325 7.19 9.51 31.20
N TYR A 326 7.39 10.45 30.28
CA TYR A 326 8.20 11.65 30.48
C TYR A 326 7.39 12.84 31.03
N GLY A 327 6.10 12.66 31.32
CA GLY A 327 5.22 13.70 31.87
C GLY A 327 4.55 14.60 30.82
N GLU A 328 4.91 14.45 29.55
CA GLU A 328 4.28 15.16 28.42
C GLU A 328 2.91 14.55 28.09
N GLN A 329 1.99 15.38 27.60
CA GLN A 329 0.69 14.93 27.11
C GLN A 329 0.70 14.86 25.59
N PHE A 330 0.13 13.79 25.04
CA PHE A 330 -0.11 13.67 23.59
C PHE A 330 -1.55 13.25 23.33
N THR A 331 -2.08 13.64 22.17
CA THR A 331 -3.47 13.36 21.80
C THR A 331 -3.50 12.46 20.58
N ILE A 332 -4.23 11.36 20.68
CA ILE A 332 -4.56 10.52 19.54
C ILE A 332 -5.94 10.91 19.07
N THR A 333 -6.06 11.33 17.81
CA THR A 333 -7.33 11.65 17.17
C THR A 333 -7.53 10.74 15.96
N THR A 334 -8.64 10.02 15.95
CA THR A 334 -9.09 9.20 14.80
C THR A 334 -10.34 9.82 14.23
N ARG A 335 -10.43 9.87 12.89
CA ARG A 335 -11.58 10.43 12.16
C ARG A 335 -11.96 9.53 11.00
N SER A 336 -13.25 9.26 10.85
CA SER A 336 -13.87 8.57 9.72
C SER A 336 -15.00 9.44 9.21
N GLN A 337 -15.05 9.74 7.91
CA GLN A 337 -16.06 10.67 7.39
C GLN A 337 -16.45 10.42 5.93
N TRP A 338 -17.70 10.75 5.64
CA TRP A 338 -18.24 11.05 4.32
C TRP A 338 -18.51 12.55 4.24
N VAL A 339 -17.92 13.23 3.26
CA VAL A 339 -18.10 14.68 3.06
C VAL A 339 -18.96 14.91 1.84
N GLN A 340 -20.04 15.68 2.00
CA GLN A 340 -20.87 16.16 0.90
C GLN A 340 -20.27 17.45 0.31
N GLY A 341 -19.93 17.42 -0.98
CA GLY A 341 -19.47 18.61 -1.70
C GLY A 341 -19.07 18.28 -3.13
N LYS A 342 -19.42 19.17 -4.07
CA LYS A 342 -19.01 19.16 -5.48
C LYS A 342 -17.49 19.06 -5.54
N TRP A 343 -16.95 17.89 -5.88
CA TRP A 343 -15.51 17.58 -5.85
C TRP A 343 -14.74 18.33 -6.95
N PRO A 344 -14.04 19.44 -6.67
CA PRO A 344 -13.21 20.05 -7.67
C PRO A 344 -11.83 19.41 -7.56
N GLN A 345 -11.23 19.14 -8.69
CA GLN A 345 -9.78 19.20 -8.80
C GLN A 345 -9.27 20.42 -8.00
N SER A 346 -8.33 20.21 -7.06
CA SER A 346 -7.77 21.31 -6.29
C SER A 346 -6.38 21.63 -6.83
N ALA A 347 -6.19 22.86 -7.29
CA ALA A 347 -4.89 23.41 -7.62
C ALA A 347 -4.53 24.48 -6.59
N GLU A 348 -3.34 24.37 -5.99
CA GLU A 348 -2.80 25.29 -4.99
C GLU A 348 -1.35 25.63 -5.38
N THR A 349 -0.84 26.80 -5.02
CA THR A 349 0.58 27.12 -5.20
C THR A 349 1.43 26.25 -4.26
N HIS A 350 2.75 26.19 -4.50
CA HIS A 350 3.67 25.56 -3.55
C HIS A 350 3.57 26.17 -2.12
N ASP A 351 3.17 27.44 -2.03
CA ASP A 351 2.97 28.17 -0.76
C ASP A 351 1.56 28.00 -0.16
N GLY A 352 0.72 27.13 -0.75
CA GLY A 352 -0.61 26.79 -0.22
C GLY A 352 -1.74 27.75 -0.58
N ILE A 353 -1.55 28.65 -1.56
CA ILE A 353 -2.60 29.57 -2.02
C ILE A 353 -3.45 28.88 -3.09
N ALA A 354 -4.77 28.83 -2.92
CA ALA A 354 -5.67 28.21 -3.90
C ALA A 354 -5.60 28.94 -5.25
N ALA A 355 -5.69 28.21 -6.38
CA ALA A 355 -5.56 28.79 -7.72
C ALA A 355 -6.64 29.82 -8.08
N ASN A 356 -7.78 29.84 -7.39
CA ASN A 356 -8.79 30.89 -7.53
C ASN A 356 -8.48 32.17 -6.71
N GLN A 357 -7.43 32.15 -5.89
CA GLN A 357 -6.99 33.24 -5.02
C GLN A 357 -5.63 33.83 -5.46
N THR A 358 -4.98 33.24 -6.47
CA THR A 358 -3.65 33.67 -6.92
C THR A 358 -3.65 34.89 -7.83
N GLY A 359 -4.77 35.21 -8.47
CA GLY A 359 -4.88 36.26 -9.49
C GLY A 359 -4.46 35.82 -10.90
N ASP A 360 -3.83 34.65 -11.05
CA ASP A 360 -3.50 34.06 -12.35
C ASP A 360 -4.76 33.69 -13.15
N VAL A 361 -4.71 33.90 -14.45
CA VAL A 361 -5.77 33.50 -15.40
C VAL A 361 -5.63 32.01 -15.68
N ILE A 362 -6.49 31.20 -15.08
CA ILE A 362 -6.49 29.75 -15.24
C ILE A 362 -7.31 29.37 -16.48
N HIS A 363 -6.64 28.84 -17.50
CA HIS A 363 -7.24 28.45 -18.78
C HIS A 363 -8.22 27.26 -18.63
N LYS A 364 -7.82 26.25 -17.84
CA LYS A 364 -8.63 25.06 -17.53
C LYS A 364 -8.38 24.60 -16.10
N ASN A 365 -9.43 24.15 -15.43
CA ASN A 365 -9.36 23.51 -14.11
C ASN A 365 -10.59 22.63 -13.93
N ASP A 366 -10.64 21.52 -14.68
CA ASP A 366 -11.74 20.57 -14.65
C ASP A 366 -11.24 19.12 -14.71
N LYS A 367 -12.06 18.18 -14.22
CA LYS A 367 -11.67 16.77 -14.07
C LYS A 367 -11.40 16.04 -15.40
N ASP A 368 -11.97 16.52 -16.52
CA ASP A 368 -11.92 15.84 -17.81
C ASP A 368 -10.74 16.33 -18.66
N TYR A 369 -10.32 17.58 -18.45
CA TYR A 369 -9.22 18.24 -19.18
C TYR A 369 -7.96 18.45 -18.32
N GLY A 370 -8.13 18.62 -17.01
CA GLY A 370 -7.09 18.92 -16.04
C GLY A 370 -6.89 20.40 -15.76
N PHE A 371 -5.71 20.73 -15.21
CA PHE A 371 -5.35 22.10 -14.81
C PHE A 371 -4.35 22.67 -15.81
N VAL A 372 -4.67 23.83 -16.38
CA VAL A 372 -3.83 24.53 -17.35
C VAL A 372 -3.78 25.99 -16.99
N CYS A 373 -2.56 26.48 -16.75
CA CYS A 373 -2.23 27.89 -16.72
C CYS A 373 -1.23 28.16 -17.86
N LEU A 374 -1.49 29.17 -18.69
CA LEU A 374 -0.61 29.54 -19.80
C LEU A 374 0.04 30.89 -19.52
N ASN A 375 1.36 30.96 -19.63
CA ASN A 375 2.13 32.19 -19.43
C ASN A 375 1.64 33.34 -20.33
N LYS A 376 1.26 33.02 -21.57
CA LYS A 376 0.72 33.99 -22.54
C LYS A 376 -0.60 34.65 -22.11
N ASP A 377 -1.32 34.03 -21.17
CA ASP A 377 -2.61 34.51 -20.66
C ASP A 377 -2.42 35.35 -19.37
N GLN A 378 -1.19 35.46 -18.84
CA GLN A 378 -0.90 36.19 -17.60
C GLN A 378 -0.48 37.63 -17.89
N THR A 379 -0.92 38.56 -17.04
CA THR A 379 -0.50 39.97 -17.08
C THR A 379 0.92 40.20 -16.54
N HIS A 380 1.50 39.19 -15.87
CA HIS A 380 2.84 39.19 -15.28
C HIS A 380 3.77 38.15 -15.93
N ASP A 381 3.45 37.71 -17.15
CA ASP A 381 4.21 36.82 -18.04
C ASP A 381 4.52 35.39 -17.55
N LEU A 382 4.19 35.02 -16.31
CA LEU A 382 4.54 33.71 -15.74
C LEU A 382 3.46 33.17 -14.82
N CYS A 383 2.90 32.01 -15.15
CA CYS A 383 2.08 31.28 -14.19
C CYS A 383 2.87 30.95 -12.91
N ARG A 384 2.20 31.02 -11.77
CA ARG A 384 2.76 30.51 -10.51
C ARG A 384 3.01 29.00 -10.59
N ASN A 385 3.88 28.51 -9.73
CA ASN A 385 4.09 27.07 -9.58
C ASN A 385 2.91 26.47 -8.83
N TYR A 386 2.16 25.60 -9.51
CA TYR A 386 0.97 24.94 -8.97
C TYR A 386 1.23 23.47 -8.68
N ARG A 387 0.72 23.02 -7.53
CA ARG A 387 0.46 21.63 -7.21
C ARG A 387 -1.00 21.32 -7.50
N VAL A 388 -1.22 20.34 -8.35
CA VAL A 388 -2.56 19.93 -8.79
C VAL A 388 -2.89 18.56 -8.21
N ARG A 389 -4.04 18.45 -7.55
CA ARG A 389 -4.56 17.18 -7.04
C ARG A 389 -5.73 16.72 -7.89
N PHE A 390 -5.57 15.54 -8.48
CA PHE A 390 -6.63 14.84 -9.21
C PHE A 390 -7.26 13.79 -8.31
N LEU A 391 -8.58 13.72 -8.31
CA LEU A 391 -9.31 12.62 -7.69
C LEU A 391 -9.74 11.67 -8.80
N CYS A 392 -9.03 10.55 -8.97
CA CYS A 392 -9.47 9.48 -9.84
C CYS A 392 -10.66 8.77 -9.17
N GLY A 393 -11.87 9.06 -9.61
CA GLY A 393 -13.04 8.26 -9.27
C GLY A 393 -12.88 6.85 -9.84
N LYS A 394 -13.16 5.82 -9.04
CA LYS A 394 -13.36 4.48 -9.59
C LYS A 394 -14.79 4.42 -10.13
N LEU A 395 -14.94 4.08 -11.41
CA LEU A 395 -16.21 3.62 -11.98
C LEU A 395 -16.61 2.28 -11.34
#